data_AF-A0A961QTD0-F1
#
_entry.id   AF-A0A961QTD0-F1
#
_cell.length_a   1.000
_cell.length_b   1.000
_cell.length_c   1.000
_cell.angle_alpha   90.00
_cell.angle_beta   90.00
_cell.angle_gamma   90.00
#
_symmetry.space_group_name_H-M   'P 1'
#
loop_
_entity.id
_entity.type
_entity.pdbx_description
1 polymer ?
#
loop_
_entity_poly.entity_id
_entity_poly.type
_entity_poly.pdbx_seq_one_letter_code
_entity_poly.pdbx_strand_id
1 'polypeptide(L)' 'MRMNVYLAGEIHTDWREAIVAACEGLEIEWSGPVTDHAA' A
#
# COMPACT_ATOMS: atom_id res chain seq x y z
N MET A 1 -17.67 -7.44 3.01
CA MET A 1 -17.58 -6.63 1.76
C MET A 1 -16.18 -6.08 1.74
N ARG A 2 -15.36 -6.48 0.77
CA ARG A 2 -13.93 -6.14 0.73
C ARG A 2 -13.70 -4.86 -0.08
N MET A 3 -12.97 -3.91 0.50
CA MET A 3 -12.60 -2.68 -0.18
C MET A 3 -11.26 -2.83 -0.90
N ASN A 4 -11.20 -2.52 -2.19
CA ASN A 4 -9.95 -2.56 -2.94
C ASN A 4 -9.32 -1.17 -2.97
N VAL A 5 -8.07 -1.06 -2.54
CA VAL A 5 -7.34 0.22 -2.44
C VAL A 5 -6.01 0.12 -3.17
N TYR A 6 -5.73 1.12 -4.01
CA TYR A 6 -4.48 1.26 -4.75
C TYR A 6 -3.66 2.42 -4.18
N LEU A 7 -2.49 2.11 -3.62
CA LEU A 7 -1.57 3.07 -3.01
C LEU A 7 -0.58 3.60 -4.07
N ALA A 8 -1.02 4.59 -4.84
CA ALA A 8 -0.25 5.21 -5.92
C ALA A 8 0.96 6.02 -5.38
N GLY A 9 2.00 6.18 -6.22
CA GLY A 9 3.06 7.17 -6.02
C GLY A 9 4.35 6.63 -5.40
N GLU A 10 5.02 7.49 -4.63
CA GLU A 10 6.40 7.37 -4.12
C GLU A 10 6.80 5.96 -3.64
N ILE A 11 7.98 5.47 -4.04
CA ILE A 11 8.53 4.14 -3.70
C ILE A 11 9.77 4.15 -2.81
N HIS A 12 10.18 5.33 -2.34
CA HIS A 12 11.45 5.51 -1.61
C HIS A 12 11.28 5.79 -0.11
N THR A 13 10.05 5.69 0.40
CA THR A 13 9.70 5.87 1.82
C THR A 13 8.73 4.76 2.26
N ASP A 14 8.57 4.59 3.57
CA ASP A 14 7.79 3.53 4.23
C ASP A 14 6.29 3.86 4.39
N TRP A 15 5.81 4.96 3.80
CA TRP A 15 4.46 5.48 4.03
C TRP A 15 3.34 4.46 3.75
N ARG A 16 3.51 3.58 2.76
CA ARG A 16 2.52 2.54 2.43
C ARG A 16 2.41 1.51 3.54
N GLU A 17 3.54 1.12 4.13
CA GLU A 17 3.58 0.16 5.23
C GLU A 17 2.91 0.76 6.48
N ALA A 18 3.16 2.05 6.74
CA ALA A 18 2.51 2.77 7.84
C ALA A 18 0.97 2.81 7.70
N ILE A 19 0.43 3.02 6.49
CA ILE A 19 -1.02 3.00 6.24
C ILE A 19 -1.60 1.59 6.43
N VAL A 20 -0.95 0.56 5.87
CA VAL A 20 -1.43 -0.82 6.00
C VAL A 20 -1.49 -1.23 7.48
N ALA A 21 -0.46 -0.89 8.27
CA ALA A 21 -0.42 -1.17 9.70
C ALA A 21 -1.52 -0.41 10.47
N ALA A 22 -1.75 0.86 10.16
CA ALA A 22 -2.79 1.67 10.81
C ALA A 22 -4.22 1.19 10.51
N CYS A 23 -4.42 0.45 9.42
CA CYS A 23 -5.70 -0.09 8.98
C CYS A 23 -5.90 -1.58 9.34
N GLU A 24 -5.09 -2.13 10.24
CA GLU A 24 -5.24 -3.50 10.70
C GLU A 24 -6.66 -3.78 11.24
N GLY A 25 -7.23 -4.93 10.86
CA GLY A 25 -8.60 -5.31 11.22
C GLY A 25 -9.69 -4.84 10.26
N LEU A 26 -9.37 -4.03 9.24
CA LEU A 26 -10.29 -3.68 8.16
C LEU A 26 -10.23 -4.71 7.01
N GLU A 27 -11.38 -4.98 6.38
CA GLU A 27 -11.47 -5.87 5.22
C GLU A 27 -11.04 -5.15 3.93
N ILE A 28 -9.74 -4.86 3.80
CA ILE A 28 -9.13 -4.13 2.67
C ILE A 28 -8.17 -5.02 1.88
N GLU A 29 -8.26 -4.96 0.55
CA GLU A 29 -7.28 -5.50 -0.38
C GLU A 29 -6.37 -4.38 -0.87
N TRP A 30 -5.06 -4.53 -0.64
CA TRP A 30 -4.06 -3.52 -1.00
C TRP A 30 -3.39 -3.86 -2.32
N SER A 31 -3.14 -2.84 -3.14
CA SER A 31 -2.40 -2.92 -4.39
C SER A 31 -1.54 -1.65 -4.57
N GLY A 32 -0.50 -1.71 -5.41
CA GLY A 32 0.42 -0.59 -5.60
C GLY A 32 1.32 -0.74 -6.83
N PRO A 33 2.10 0.29 -7.17
CA PRO A 33 3.04 0.25 -8.29
C PRO A 33 4.19 -0.74 -8.02
N VAL A 34 4.87 -1.17 -9.09
CA VAL A 34 6.09 -1.97 -9.00
C VAL A 34 7.17 -1.17 -8.28
N THR A 35 7.68 -1.71 -7.18
CA THR A 35 8.73 -1.11 -6.35
C THR A 35 10.13 -1.63 -6.69
N ASP A 36 10.21 -2.75 -7.41
CA ASP A 36 11.46 -3.33 -7.91
C ASP A 36 11.85 -2.66 -9.24
N HIS A 37 12.55 -1.53 -9.13
CA HIS A 37 13.17 -0.86 -10.26
C HIS A 37 14.60 -0.45 -9.86
N ALA A 38 15.58 -0.68 -10.74
CA ALA A 38 16.95 -0.22 -10.53
C ALA A 38 16.98 1.31 -10.55
N ALA A 39 17.52 1.93 -9.50
CA ALA A 39 17.65 3.39 -9.39
C ALA A 39 18.60 3.99 -10.44
#